data_AF-A0A0D0DG73-F1
#
_entry.id   AF-A0A0D0DG73-F1
#
_cell.length_a   1.000
_cell.length_b   1.000
_cell.length_c   1.000
_cell.angle_alpha   90.00
_cell.angle_beta   90.00
_cell.angle_gamma   90.00
#
_symmetry.space_group_name_H-M   'P 1'
#
loop_
_entity.id
_entity.type
_entity.pdbx_description
1 polymer ?
#
loop_
_entity_poly.entity_id
_entity_poly.type
_entity_poly.pdbx_seq_one_letter_code
_entity_poly.pdbx_strand_id
1 'polypeptide(L)'
;TPETHPDIHFWTLKDYKAWIDTPKVQVADRGKEHYLKDKDGSEVSGKCLTEIQAVVCGAWAKLVNQKLAPQIWGKLSASGQHLFHSLMETSYPLFTYSEGHQKLEHLAQNLYCAWCINNLDKVCNWKK
;
A
#
# COMPACT_ATOMS: atom_id res chain seq x y z
N THR A 1 -8.86 -7.50 -14.55
CA THR A 1 -7.83 -8.25 -15.31
C THR A 1 -7.25 -7.35 -16.38
N PRO A 2 -6.05 -7.63 -16.92
CA PRO A 2 -5.47 -6.85 -18.02
C PRO A 2 -6.41 -6.65 -19.21
N GLU A 3 -7.25 -7.66 -19.50
CA GLU A 3 -8.25 -7.61 -20.59
C GLU A 3 -9.38 -6.60 -20.34
N THR A 4 -9.76 -6.37 -19.08
CA THR A 4 -10.87 -5.48 -18.71
C THR A 4 -10.41 -4.06 -18.36
N HIS A 5 -9.12 -3.87 -18.07
CA HIS A 5 -8.54 -2.58 -17.65
C HIS A 5 -7.16 -2.38 -18.34
N PRO A 6 -7.13 -2.28 -19.68
CA PRO A 6 -5.89 -2.30 -20.47
C PRO A 6 -4.93 -1.14 -20.14
N ASP A 7 -5.45 -0.04 -19.58
CA ASP A 7 -4.68 1.17 -19.27
C ASP A 7 -3.85 1.07 -17.97
N ILE A 8 -4.06 0.01 -17.19
CA ILE A 8 -3.22 -0.30 -16.03
C ILE A 8 -1.94 -0.97 -16.51
N HIS A 9 -0.79 -0.31 -16.31
CA HIS A 9 0.52 -0.78 -16.81
C HIS A 9 1.38 -1.51 -15.76
N PHE A 10 0.93 -1.52 -14.51
CA PHE A 10 1.65 -2.14 -13.38
C PHE A 10 0.75 -3.15 -12.68
N TRP A 11 0.46 -4.25 -13.36
CA TRP A 11 -0.34 -5.34 -12.81
C TRP A 11 0.44 -6.14 -11.77
N THR A 12 1.75 -6.26 -11.97
CA THR A 12 2.67 -6.92 -11.03
C THR A 12 3.77 -5.97 -10.54
N LEU A 13 4.33 -6.28 -9.37
CA LEU A 13 5.51 -5.59 -8.84
C LEU A 13 6.74 -5.79 -9.76
N LYS A 14 6.77 -6.89 -10.53
CA LYS A 14 7.83 -7.14 -11.51
C LYS A 14 7.76 -6.13 -12.66
N ASP A 15 6.56 -5.81 -13.14
CA ASP A 15 6.36 -4.80 -14.19
C ASP A 15 6.83 -3.43 -13.71
N TYR A 16 6.49 -3.08 -12.47
CA TYR A 16 6.94 -1.83 -11.85
C TYR A 16 8.46 -1.79 -11.67
N LYS A 17 9.07 -2.87 -11.14
CA LYS A 17 10.54 -2.96 -10.96
C LYS A 17 11.29 -2.87 -12.30
N ALA A 18 10.79 -3.57 -13.32
CA ALA A 18 11.37 -3.48 -14.66
C ALA A 18 11.27 -2.06 -15.24
N TRP A 19 10.19 -1.32 -14.92
CA TRP A 19 10.02 0.07 -15.34
C TRP A 19 10.98 1.03 -14.62
N ILE A 20 11.13 0.94 -13.28
CA ILE A 20 12.04 1.84 -12.52
C ILE A 20 13.50 1.70 -12.95
N ASP A 21 13.90 0.53 -13.44
CA ASP A 21 15.25 0.27 -13.94
C ASP A 21 15.50 0.85 -15.35
N THR A 22 14.48 1.42 -16.00
CA THR A 22 14.64 2.05 -17.32
C THR A 22 15.21 3.47 -17.23
N PRO A 23 15.99 3.93 -18.23
CA PRO A 23 16.52 5.30 -18.28
C PRO A 23 15.44 6.39 -18.23
N LYS A 24 14.18 6.06 -18.55
CA LYS A 24 13.03 6.99 -18.52
C LYS A 24 12.71 7.50 -17.11
N VAL A 25 13.09 6.77 -16.07
CA VAL A 25 12.79 7.13 -14.67
C VAL A 25 13.75 8.19 -14.11
N GLN A 26 14.87 8.48 -14.79
CA GLN A 26 15.76 9.56 -14.37
C GLN A 26 15.14 10.96 -14.51
N VAL A 27 14.06 11.09 -15.29
CA VAL A 27 13.26 12.32 -15.47
C VAL A 27 11.93 12.25 -14.71
N ALA A 28 11.54 11.06 -14.22
CA ALA A 28 10.32 10.89 -13.43
C ALA A 28 10.57 11.30 -11.98
N ASP A 29 9.60 11.98 -11.39
CA ASP A 29 9.68 12.50 -10.03
C ASP A 29 9.67 11.32 -9.04
N ARG A 30 10.80 11.03 -8.40
CA ARG A 30 11.00 9.85 -7.52
C ARG A 30 10.06 9.82 -6.31
N GLY A 31 9.32 10.90 -6.06
CA GLY A 31 8.31 11.02 -5.01
C GLY A 31 6.90 10.59 -5.41
N LYS A 32 6.66 10.16 -6.65
CA LYS A 32 5.32 9.72 -7.10
C LYS A 32 5.19 8.20 -7.08
N GLU A 33 4.13 7.72 -6.44
CA GLU A 33 3.70 6.32 -6.45
C GLU A 33 3.07 5.95 -7.79
N HIS A 34 3.88 5.97 -8.87
CA HIS A 34 3.43 5.71 -10.25
C HIS A 34 2.78 4.32 -10.46
N TYR A 35 2.99 3.39 -9.52
CA TYR A 35 2.34 2.08 -9.51
C TYR A 35 0.89 2.11 -9.03
N LEU A 36 0.48 3.18 -8.33
CA LEU A 36 -0.89 3.42 -7.91
C LEU A 36 -1.65 4.09 -9.05
N LYS A 37 -2.26 3.25 -9.89
CA LYS A 37 -3.16 3.65 -10.96
C LYS A 37 -4.60 3.27 -10.64
N ASP A 38 -5.52 4.17 -10.98
CA ASP A 38 -6.95 3.90 -10.93
C ASP A 38 -7.40 3.00 -12.11
N LYS A 39 -8.68 2.60 -12.13
CA LYS A 39 -9.29 1.73 -13.14
C LYS A 39 -9.02 2.17 -14.59
N ASP A 40 -8.96 3.48 -14.83
CA ASP A 40 -8.77 4.09 -16.15
C ASP A 40 -7.29 4.30 -16.48
N GLY A 41 -6.38 3.71 -15.68
CA GLY A 41 -4.92 3.82 -15.87
C GLY A 41 -4.31 5.16 -15.47
N SER A 42 -5.12 6.09 -14.96
CA SER A 42 -4.72 7.41 -14.48
C SER A 42 -3.92 7.31 -13.19
N GLU A 43 -2.97 8.24 -13.00
CA GLU A 43 -2.23 8.35 -11.75
C GLU A 43 -3.15 8.82 -10.62
N VAL A 44 -2.98 8.24 -9.43
CA VAL A 44 -3.61 8.74 -8.22
C VAL A 44 -3.08 10.15 -7.92
N SER A 45 -3.99 11.13 -7.79
CA SER A 45 -3.60 12.50 -7.44
C SER A 45 -2.95 12.57 -6.05
N GLY A 46 -2.10 13.57 -5.80
CA GLY A 46 -1.46 13.74 -4.49
C GLY A 46 -2.44 13.90 -3.32
N LYS A 47 -3.63 14.48 -3.58
CA LYS A 47 -4.72 14.55 -2.58
C LYS A 47 -5.26 13.15 -2.27
N CYS A 48 -5.58 12.36 -3.29
CA CYS A 48 -6.08 11.00 -3.11
C CYS A 48 -5.03 10.10 -2.44
N LEU A 49 -3.75 10.25 -2.78
CA LEU A 49 -2.65 9.57 -2.09
C LEU A 49 -2.61 9.89 -0.59
N THR A 50 -2.78 11.17 -0.22
CA THR A 50 -2.84 11.59 1.18
C THR A 50 -4.02 10.93 1.91
N GLU A 51 -5.18 10.85 1.25
CA GLU A 51 -6.37 10.18 1.79
C GLU A 51 -6.15 8.67 1.93
N ILE A 52 -5.48 8.02 0.97
CA ILE A 52 -5.07 6.61 1.05
C ILE A 52 -4.15 6.39 2.26
N GLN A 53 -3.11 7.22 2.41
CA GLN A 53 -2.18 7.12 3.54
C GLN A 53 -2.88 7.29 4.90
N ALA A 54 -3.87 8.18 4.98
CA ALA A 54 -4.69 8.33 6.18
C ALA A 54 -5.48 7.06 6.50
N VAL A 55 -6.08 6.41 5.49
CA VAL A 55 -6.79 5.14 5.66
C VAL A 55 -5.84 4.01 6.05
N VAL A 56 -4.64 3.94 5.45
CA VAL A 56 -3.59 2.99 5.85
C VAL A 56 -3.25 3.15 7.34
N CYS A 57 -3.03 4.38 7.80
CA CYS A 57 -2.75 4.66 9.21
C CYS A 57 -3.92 4.24 10.12
N GLY A 58 -5.16 4.50 9.70
CA GLY A 58 -6.36 4.08 10.41
C GLY A 58 -6.52 2.55 10.48
N ALA A 59 -6.17 1.84 9.40
CA ALA A 59 -6.19 0.38 9.37
C ALA A 59 -5.15 -0.21 10.32
N TRP A 60 -3.95 0.38 10.39
CA TRP A 60 -2.95 -0.03 11.37
C TRP A 60 -3.38 0.26 12.81
N ALA A 61 -4.01 1.41 13.06
CA ALA A 61 -4.58 1.70 14.38
C ALA A 61 -5.61 0.65 14.79
N LYS A 62 -6.46 0.20 13.85
CA LYS A 62 -7.42 -0.88 14.10
C LYS A 62 -6.73 -2.22 14.39
N LEU A 63 -5.63 -2.55 13.70
CA LEU A 63 -4.81 -3.73 14.02
C LEU A 63 -4.25 -3.66 15.44
N VAL A 64 -3.73 -2.52 15.87
CA VAL A 64 -3.18 -2.32 17.22
C VAL A 64 -4.26 -2.53 18.28
N ASN A 65 -5.44 -1.94 18.06
CA ASN A 65 -6.57 -2.06 18.98
C ASN A 65 -7.07 -3.50 19.11
N GLN A 66 -6.92 -4.30 18.04
CA GLN A 66 -7.27 -5.73 18.04
C GLN A 66 -6.11 -6.67 18.41
N LYS A 67 -4.94 -6.14 18.80
CA LYS A 67 -3.73 -6.92 19.12
C LYS A 67 -3.24 -7.80 17.96
N LEU A 68 -3.41 -7.30 16.74
CA LEU A 68 -2.98 -7.94 15.50
C LEU A 68 -1.80 -7.23 14.83
N ALA A 69 -1.41 -6.04 15.32
CA ALA A 69 -0.30 -5.28 14.75
C ALA A 69 1.06 -5.96 15.04
N PRO A 70 1.90 -6.17 14.02
CA PRO A 70 3.20 -6.81 14.18
C PRO A 70 4.32 -5.79 14.40
N GLN A 71 5.44 -6.17 15.00
CA GLN A 71 6.57 -5.24 15.12
C GLN A 71 7.22 -4.90 13.77
N ILE A 72 7.08 -5.82 12.80
CA ILE A 72 7.61 -5.71 11.45
C ILE A 72 6.50 -6.14 10.50
N TRP A 73 6.22 -5.35 9.47
CA TRP A 73 5.09 -5.58 8.55
C TRP A 73 5.07 -7.01 7.97
N GLY A 74 6.23 -7.53 7.57
CA GLY A 74 6.36 -8.89 7.04
C GLY A 74 6.04 -10.03 8.02
N LYS A 75 5.73 -9.73 9.28
CA LYS A 75 5.27 -10.70 10.30
C LYS A 75 3.79 -10.55 10.64
N LEU A 76 3.03 -9.78 9.86
CA LEU A 76 1.59 -9.65 10.03
C LEU A 76 0.93 -11.04 9.94
N SER A 77 0.06 -11.36 10.90
CA SER A 77 -0.68 -12.63 10.91
C SER A 77 -1.67 -12.70 9.74
N ALA A 78 -2.11 -13.90 9.38
CA ALA A 78 -3.13 -14.07 8.34
C ALA A 78 -4.44 -13.32 8.65
N SER A 79 -4.86 -13.30 9.92
CA SER A 79 -6.03 -12.53 10.36
C SER A 79 -5.81 -11.02 10.25
N GLY A 80 -4.61 -10.54 10.58
CA GLY A 80 -4.22 -9.13 10.41
C GLY A 80 -4.15 -8.72 8.94
N GLN A 81 -3.60 -9.58 8.08
CA GLN A 81 -3.55 -9.38 6.63
C GLN A 81 -4.97 -9.26 6.06
N HIS A 82 -5.84 -10.21 6.40
CA HIS A 82 -7.23 -10.19 5.94
C HIS A 82 -7.97 -8.92 6.38
N LEU A 83 -7.82 -8.52 7.64
CA LEU A 83 -8.43 -7.28 8.14
C LEU A 83 -7.90 -6.05 7.41
N PHE A 84 -6.58 -5.96 7.22
CA PHE A 84 -5.95 -4.84 6.54
C PHE A 84 -6.41 -4.73 5.08
N HIS A 85 -6.36 -5.84 4.33
CA HIS A 85 -6.83 -5.88 2.94
C HIS A 85 -8.30 -5.51 2.84
N SER A 86 -9.17 -6.10 3.66
CA SER A 86 -10.61 -5.80 3.65
C SER A 86 -10.90 -4.31 3.85
N LEU A 87 -10.23 -3.65 4.81
CA LEU A 87 -10.41 -2.21 5.05
C LEU A 87 -9.96 -1.35 3.87
N MET A 88 -8.80 -1.69 3.31
CA MET A 88 -8.18 -0.93 2.24
C MET A 88 -8.92 -1.08 0.92
N GLU A 89 -9.33 -2.30 0.57
CA GLU A 89 -10.04 -2.60 -0.68
C GLU A 89 -11.49 -2.10 -0.66
N THR A 90 -12.13 -2.09 0.51
CA THR A 90 -13.46 -1.48 0.67
C THR A 90 -13.39 0.03 0.47
N SER A 91 -12.32 0.68 0.95
CA SER A 91 -12.16 2.14 0.82
C SER A 91 -11.65 2.56 -0.56
N TYR A 92 -10.75 1.75 -1.13
CA TYR A 92 -10.09 2.02 -2.41
C TYR A 92 -10.04 0.73 -3.25
N PRO A 93 -11.06 0.51 -4.11
CA PRO A 93 -11.11 -0.64 -5.00
C PRO A 93 -9.90 -0.78 -5.93
N LEU A 94 -9.10 0.28 -6.14
CA LEU A 94 -7.87 0.24 -6.95
C LEU A 94 -6.88 -0.85 -6.50
N PHE A 95 -6.89 -1.20 -5.22
CA PHE A 95 -6.02 -2.26 -4.69
C PHE A 95 -6.44 -3.66 -5.14
N THR A 96 -7.71 -3.82 -5.55
CA THR A 96 -8.21 -5.05 -6.19
C THR A 96 -7.74 -5.20 -7.63
N TYR A 97 -7.25 -4.11 -8.26
CA TYR A 97 -6.73 -4.10 -9.63
C TYR A 97 -5.23 -4.44 -9.68
N SER A 98 -4.79 -5.39 -8.84
CA SER A 98 -3.44 -5.95 -8.88
C SER A 98 -3.46 -7.41 -8.47
N GLU A 99 -2.58 -8.21 -9.07
CA GLU A 99 -2.47 -9.61 -8.66
C GLU A 99 -1.89 -9.70 -7.26
N GLY A 100 -2.56 -10.46 -6.37
CA GLY A 100 -2.06 -10.78 -5.04
C GLY A 100 -1.81 -9.58 -4.13
N HIS A 101 -2.63 -8.52 -4.24
CA HIS A 101 -2.58 -7.32 -3.37
C HIS A 101 -1.22 -6.60 -3.37
N GLN A 102 -0.38 -6.83 -4.38
CA GLN A 102 1.02 -6.42 -4.39
C GLN A 102 1.22 -4.91 -4.26
N LYS A 103 0.34 -4.10 -4.87
CA LYS A 103 0.38 -2.63 -4.75
C LYS A 103 0.19 -2.20 -3.29
N LEU A 104 -0.79 -2.82 -2.63
CA LEU A 104 -1.13 -2.52 -1.25
C LEU A 104 -0.02 -2.98 -0.29
N GLU A 105 0.53 -4.17 -0.51
CA GLU A 105 1.66 -4.68 0.28
C GLU A 105 2.91 -3.81 0.14
N HIS A 106 3.22 -3.36 -1.08
CA HIS A 106 4.38 -2.48 -1.31
C HIS A 106 4.21 -1.14 -0.60
N LEU A 107 3.02 -0.53 -0.71
CA LEU A 107 2.69 0.72 0.00
C LEU A 107 2.82 0.55 1.52
N ALA A 108 2.22 -0.51 2.06
CA ALA A 108 2.26 -0.78 3.49
C ALA A 108 3.69 -1.02 3.98
N GLN A 109 4.49 -1.81 3.26
CA GLN A 109 5.88 -2.09 3.62
C GLN A 109 6.74 -0.81 3.66
N ASN A 110 6.55 0.11 2.71
CA ASN A 110 7.32 1.35 2.65
C ASN A 110 6.98 2.31 3.79
N LEU A 111 5.71 2.35 4.21
CA LEU A 111 5.22 3.32 5.18
C LEU A 111 5.21 2.78 6.62
N TYR A 112 5.07 1.47 6.81
CA TYR A 112 4.81 0.87 8.12
C TYR A 112 5.93 1.08 9.11
N CYS A 113 7.20 0.91 8.70
CA CYS A 113 8.33 1.03 9.62
C CYS A 113 8.38 2.42 10.28
N ALA A 114 8.24 3.49 9.49
CA ALA A 114 8.22 4.85 10.01
C ALA A 114 7.04 5.09 10.95
N TRP A 115 5.84 4.65 10.54
CA TRP A 115 4.65 4.78 11.37
C TRP A 115 4.74 3.98 12.67
N CYS A 116 5.16 2.72 12.62
CA CYS A 116 5.32 1.83 13.76
C CYS A 116 6.31 2.41 14.77
N ILE A 117 7.47 2.91 14.31
CA ILE A 117 8.48 3.53 15.18
C ILE A 117 7.92 4.78 15.85
N ASN A 118 7.09 5.57 15.17
CA ASN A 118 6.56 6.80 15.75
C ASN A 118 5.40 6.56 16.72
N ASN A 119 4.61 5.50 16.52
CA ASN A 119 3.35 5.31 17.23
C ASN A 119 3.36 4.17 18.26
N LEU A 120 4.22 3.15 18.10
CA LEU A 120 4.16 1.91 18.89
C LEU A 120 5.40 1.66 19.74
N ASP A 121 5.20 1.06 20.91
CA ASP A 121 6.28 0.54 21.76
C ASP A 121 6.82 -0.81 21.25
N LYS A 122 7.79 -1.39 21.97
CA LYS A 122 8.45 -2.66 21.60
C LYS A 122 7.52 -3.89 21.65
N VAL A 123 6.33 -3.76 22.22
CA VAL A 123 5.33 -4.82 22.32
C VAL A 123 4.09 -4.49 21.49
N CYS A 124 4.22 -3.56 20.54
CA CYS A 124 3.18 -3.16 19.59
C CYS A 124 1.93 -2.53 20.24
N ASN A 125 2.08 -1.92 21.42
CA ASN A 125 1.05 -1.06 22.01
C ASN A 125 1.29 0.41 21.66
N TRP A 126 0.25 1.22 21.80
CA TRP A 126 0.37 2.67 21.68
C TRP A 126 1.42 3.22 22.65
N LYS A 127 2.32 4.07 22.14
CA LYS A 127 3.20 4.87 22.99
C LYS A 127 2.37 5.81 23.86
N LYS A 128 2.85 6.01 25.09
CA LYS A 128 2.34 7.02 26.01
C LYS A 128 3.00 8.36 25.75
#